data_AF-A0A2D5CLK9-F1
#
_entry.id   AF-A0A2D5CLK9-F1
#
_cell.length_a   1.000
_cell.length_b   1.000
_cell.length_c   1.000
_cell.angle_alpha   90.00
_cell.angle_beta   90.00
_cell.angle_gamma   90.00
#
_symmetry.space_group_name_H-M   'P 1'
#
loop_
_entity.id
_entity.type
_entity.pdbx_description
1 polymer ?
#
loop_
_entity_poly.entity_id
_entity_poly.type
_entity_poly.pdbx_seq_one_letter_code
_entity_poly.pdbx_strand_id
1 'polypeptide(L)'
;MNLDEATMSFAPDMIEMLARARADLRMGVPVVLDGASPVIMFSIETLTPQRLTQIKTLGTEAVLVITVQRANTLKAPAYDGDIARIALPKTVDTAWITAIANPADDLRAPMKGPLQCQRNGDATAHRAAIKLIKSARLLPAALVVPVSGAAEFATTNALTLLDLAATQTHLAALSPLHPVIHAALPTTVSDVGRLHVFRPEDGGEEHYAIEIGN
;
A
#
# COMPACT_ATOMS: atom_id res chain seq x y z
N MET A 1 -0.58 -34.07 15.62
CA MET A 1 -0.73 -32.99 16.63
C MET A 1 -1.14 -31.77 15.83
N ASN A 2 -2.44 -31.46 15.81
CA ASN A 2 -3.02 -30.46 14.92
C ASN A 2 -2.55 -29.05 15.32
N LEU A 3 -2.17 -28.25 14.34
CA LEU A 3 -1.70 -26.87 14.50
C LEU A 3 -2.82 -25.82 14.41
N ASP A 4 -4.08 -26.24 14.27
CA ASP A 4 -5.23 -25.36 14.03
C ASP A 4 -6.25 -25.36 15.17
N GLU A 5 -5.79 -25.21 16.42
CA GLU A 5 -6.68 -24.66 17.45
C GLU A 5 -6.47 -23.15 17.46
N ALA A 6 -7.19 -22.47 16.55
CA ALA A 6 -7.35 -21.03 16.60
C ALA A 6 -7.93 -20.66 17.97
N THR A 7 -7.07 -20.20 18.88
CA THR A 7 -7.51 -19.50 20.09
C THR A 7 -8.41 -18.35 19.65
N MET A 8 -9.72 -18.50 19.86
CA MET A 8 -10.69 -17.43 19.57
C MET A 8 -10.37 -16.23 20.45
N SER A 9 -9.62 -15.30 19.87
CA SER A 9 -9.31 -14.00 20.42
C SER A 9 -10.28 -12.98 19.86
N PHE A 10 -10.73 -12.02 20.67
CA PHE A 10 -11.46 -10.85 20.17
C PHE A 10 -10.55 -9.90 19.37
N ALA A 11 -9.23 -10.10 19.41
CA ALA A 11 -8.30 -9.34 18.61
C ALA A 11 -8.39 -9.78 17.14
N PRO A 12 -8.36 -8.83 16.19
CA PRO A 12 -8.38 -9.17 14.78
C PRO A 12 -7.13 -9.96 14.38
N ASP A 13 -7.29 -10.85 13.40
CA ASP A 13 -6.13 -11.52 12.81
C ASP A 13 -5.36 -10.59 11.85
N MET A 14 -4.25 -11.09 11.32
CA MET A 14 -3.40 -10.30 10.42
C MET A 14 -4.10 -9.95 9.09
N ILE A 15 -4.98 -10.81 8.59
CA ILE A 15 -5.72 -10.60 7.35
C ILE A 15 -6.75 -9.48 7.55
N GLU A 16 -7.50 -9.52 8.64
CA GLU A 16 -8.44 -8.48 9.05
C GLU A 16 -7.72 -7.14 9.30
N MET A 17 -6.54 -7.17 9.91
CA MET A 17 -5.70 -5.98 10.10
C MET A 17 -5.23 -5.38 8.78
N LEU A 18 -4.83 -6.20 7.80
CA LEU A 18 -4.50 -5.72 6.44
C LEU A 18 -5.72 -5.15 5.73
N ALA A 19 -6.90 -5.75 5.90
CA ALA A 19 -8.14 -5.22 5.34
C ALA A 19 -8.47 -3.83 5.91
N ARG A 20 -8.34 -3.64 7.22
CA ARG A 20 -8.47 -2.34 7.89
C ARG A 20 -7.46 -1.33 7.35
N ALA A 21 -6.18 -1.71 7.27
CA ALA A 21 -5.13 -0.84 6.74
C ALA A 21 -5.40 -0.39 5.29
N ARG A 22 -5.90 -1.29 4.42
CA ARG A 22 -6.30 -0.91 3.05
C ARG A 22 -7.47 0.07 3.05
N ALA A 23 -8.48 -0.15 3.88
CA ALA A 23 -9.63 0.74 4.00
C ALA A 23 -9.20 2.13 4.51
N ASP A 24 -8.37 2.16 5.56
CA ASP A 24 -7.78 3.38 6.11
C ASP A 24 -7.05 4.18 5.04
N LEU A 25 -6.14 3.54 4.29
CA LEU A 25 -5.38 4.21 3.23
C LEU A 25 -6.29 4.79 2.13
N ARG A 26 -7.38 4.11 1.77
CA ARG A 26 -8.36 4.64 0.79
C ARG A 26 -9.15 5.83 1.33
N MET A 27 -9.39 5.87 2.64
CA MET A 27 -9.99 7.00 3.35
C MET A 27 -8.96 8.10 3.69
N GLY A 28 -7.71 7.91 3.28
CA GLY A 28 -6.60 8.81 3.56
C GLY A 28 -5.99 8.65 4.94
N VAL A 29 -6.51 7.80 5.83
CA VAL A 29 -5.98 7.50 7.16
C VAL A 29 -4.60 6.81 7.04
N PRO A 30 -3.58 7.27 7.78
CA PRO A 30 -2.25 6.68 7.68
C PRO A 30 -2.16 5.39 8.50
N VAL A 31 -1.20 4.55 8.15
CA VAL A 31 -0.95 3.27 8.81
C VAL A 31 0.43 3.31 9.45
N VAL A 32 0.55 2.76 10.66
CA VAL A 32 1.84 2.62 11.35
C VAL A 32 2.40 1.23 11.06
N LEU A 33 3.66 1.16 10.62
CA LEU A 33 4.40 -0.08 10.45
C LEU A 33 5.41 -0.21 11.59
N ASP A 34 5.25 -1.25 12.40
CA ASP A 34 6.11 -1.57 13.52
C ASP A 34 7.23 -2.51 13.09
N GLY A 35 8.47 -2.09 13.27
CA GLY A 35 9.66 -2.86 12.93
C GLY A 35 10.88 -2.28 13.64
N ALA A 36 12.09 -2.69 13.24
CA ALA A 36 13.32 -2.20 13.86
C ALA A 36 13.45 -0.67 13.80
N SER A 37 12.84 -0.03 12.81
CA SER A 37 12.68 1.42 12.70
C SER A 37 11.23 1.74 12.36
N PRO A 38 10.39 2.07 13.36
CA PRO A 38 8.98 2.34 13.15
C PRO A 38 8.72 3.52 12.22
N VAL A 39 7.71 3.39 11.37
CA VAL A 39 7.29 4.45 10.47
C VAL A 39 5.78 4.59 10.44
N ILE A 40 5.32 5.80 10.15
CA ILE A 40 3.97 6.05 9.66
C ILE A 40 4.01 6.20 8.13
N MET A 41 3.07 5.58 7.44
CA MET A 41 2.95 5.67 5.99
C MET A 41 1.61 6.28 5.55
N PHE A 42 1.69 7.09 4.49
CA PHE A 42 0.54 7.73 3.85
C PHE A 42 0.49 7.32 2.38
N SER A 43 -0.71 7.09 1.85
CA SER A 43 -0.92 7.04 0.41
C SER A 43 -0.80 8.45 -0.17
N ILE A 44 -0.04 8.59 -1.26
CA ILE A 44 0.06 9.89 -1.95
C ILE A 44 -1.26 10.27 -2.62
N GLU A 45 -2.02 9.31 -3.13
CA GLU A 45 -3.30 9.56 -3.83
C GLU A 45 -4.30 10.31 -2.95
N THR A 46 -4.31 9.99 -1.66
CA THR A 46 -5.27 10.50 -0.67
C THR A 46 -4.63 11.51 0.28
N LEU A 47 -3.40 11.96 0.02
CA LEU A 47 -2.68 12.88 0.88
C LEU A 47 -3.26 14.30 0.77
N THR A 48 -3.69 14.86 1.91
CA THR A 48 -4.24 16.22 1.97
C THR A 48 -3.19 17.25 2.40
N PRO A 49 -3.34 18.53 2.03
CA PRO A 49 -2.45 19.60 2.49
C PRO A 49 -2.38 19.72 4.02
N GLN A 50 -3.50 19.50 4.72
CA GLN A 50 -3.56 19.52 6.18
C GLN A 50 -2.66 18.43 6.79
N ARG A 51 -2.73 17.21 6.25
CA ARG A 51 -1.87 16.09 6.69
C ARG A 51 -0.40 16.36 6.38
N LEU A 52 -0.10 16.91 5.21
CA LEU A 52 1.28 17.30 4.87
C LEU A 52 1.85 18.31 5.87
N THR A 53 1.04 19.29 6.30
CA THR A 53 1.44 20.24 7.35
C THR A 53 1.72 19.53 8.69
N GLN A 54 0.86 18.59 9.10
CA GLN A 54 1.08 17.80 10.32
C GLN A 54 2.35 16.93 10.24
N ILE A 55 2.63 16.34 9.07
CA ILE A 55 3.87 15.57 8.86
C ILE A 55 5.09 16.46 9.09
N LYS A 56 5.07 17.69 8.58
CA LYS A 56 6.18 18.65 8.76
C LYS A 56 6.40 19.04 10.23
N THR A 57 5.38 18.95 11.10
CA THR A 57 5.55 19.25 12.54
C THR A 57 6.24 18.12 13.31
N LEU A 58 6.34 16.90 12.75
CA LEU A 58 7.04 15.79 13.39
C LEU A 58 8.56 16.00 13.46
N GLY A 59 9.11 16.90 12.65
CA GLY A 59 10.54 17.23 12.64
C GLY A 59 11.46 16.11 12.16
N THR A 60 10.90 14.98 11.70
CA THR A 60 11.63 13.85 11.13
C THR A 60 11.69 13.95 9.60
N GLU A 61 12.71 13.31 9.01
CA GLU A 61 12.88 13.31 7.55
C GLU A 61 11.86 12.38 6.88
N ALA A 62 10.85 12.98 6.25
CA ALA A 62 9.89 12.28 5.42
C ALA A 62 10.53 11.84 4.09
N VAL A 63 10.18 10.64 3.64
CA VAL A 63 10.68 10.02 2.42
C VAL A 63 9.51 9.74 1.48
N LEU A 64 9.53 10.36 0.30
CA LEU A 64 8.63 10.03 -0.79
C LEU A 64 9.14 8.77 -1.50
N VAL A 65 8.35 7.71 -1.47
CA VAL A 65 8.67 6.44 -2.09
C VAL A 65 7.85 6.28 -3.36
N ILE A 66 8.52 5.95 -4.47
CA ILE A 66 7.88 5.63 -5.75
C ILE A 66 8.42 4.31 -6.30
N THR A 67 7.65 3.66 -7.15
CA THR A 67 8.10 2.45 -7.87
C THR A 67 9.28 2.73 -8.80
N VAL A 68 10.09 1.71 -9.09
CA VAL A 68 11.19 1.80 -10.07
C VAL A 68 10.70 2.25 -11.45
N GLN A 69 9.52 1.81 -11.91
CA GLN A 69 8.96 2.24 -13.19
C GLN A 69 8.74 3.75 -13.22
N ARG A 70 8.14 4.31 -12.16
CA ARG A 70 7.94 5.75 -12.04
C ARG A 70 9.27 6.50 -11.92
N ALA A 71 10.20 5.97 -11.12
CA ALA A 71 11.52 6.54 -10.92
C ALA A 71 12.30 6.66 -12.24
N ASN A 72 12.26 5.62 -13.08
CA ASN A 72 12.91 5.60 -14.39
C ASN A 72 12.38 6.70 -15.31
N THR A 73 11.07 6.93 -15.36
CA THR A 73 10.47 8.04 -16.12
C THR A 73 10.99 9.40 -15.67
N LEU A 74 11.18 9.57 -14.36
CA LEU A 74 11.66 10.82 -13.76
C LEU A 74 13.19 10.94 -13.71
N LYS A 75 13.92 9.93 -14.21
CA LYS A 75 15.38 9.80 -14.06
C LYS A 75 15.84 9.90 -12.59
N ALA A 76 15.01 9.41 -11.67
CA ALA A 76 15.33 9.29 -10.25
C ALA A 76 16.05 7.96 -10.00
N PRO A 77 17.28 7.96 -9.45
CA PRO A 77 18.00 6.72 -9.17
C PRO A 77 17.27 5.85 -8.12
N ALA A 78 16.94 4.61 -8.50
CA ALA A 78 16.37 3.59 -7.61
C ALA A 78 17.50 2.72 -7.02
N TYR A 79 18.23 3.25 -6.03
CA TYR A 79 19.39 2.55 -5.45
C TYR A 79 19.04 1.21 -4.78
N ASP A 80 17.80 1.05 -4.34
CA ASP A 80 17.29 -0.18 -3.72
C ASP A 80 16.84 -1.24 -4.76
N GLY A 81 16.87 -0.92 -6.05
CA GLY A 81 16.56 -1.80 -7.19
C GLY A 81 15.09 -1.82 -7.62
N ASP A 82 14.14 -1.75 -6.69
CA ASP A 82 12.69 -1.89 -6.95
C ASP A 82 11.86 -0.63 -6.62
N ILE A 83 12.42 0.25 -5.79
CA ILE A 83 11.84 1.53 -5.39
C ILE A 83 12.89 2.64 -5.44
N ALA A 84 12.43 3.88 -5.60
CA ALA A 84 13.24 5.06 -5.32
C ALA A 84 12.72 5.75 -4.05
N ARG A 85 13.64 6.03 -3.13
CA ARG A 85 13.40 6.79 -1.89
C ARG A 85 13.89 8.21 -2.08
N ILE A 86 12.97 9.16 -2.23
CA ILE A 86 13.28 10.57 -2.48
C ILE A 86 13.12 11.31 -1.15
N ALA A 87 14.18 11.98 -0.69
CA ALA A 87 14.11 12.85 0.47
C ALA A 87 13.12 14.00 0.19
N LEU A 88 12.14 14.20 1.07
CA LEU A 88 11.15 15.25 0.89
C LEU A 88 11.80 16.63 1.11
N PRO A 89 11.78 17.54 0.12
CA PRO A 89 12.34 18.88 0.33
C PRO A 89 11.53 19.66 1.39
N LYS A 90 12.18 20.57 2.10
CA LYS A 90 11.53 21.36 3.18
C LYS A 90 10.34 22.18 2.69
N THR A 91 10.43 22.70 1.47
CA THR A 91 9.42 23.59 0.87
C THR A 91 8.79 22.90 -0.33
N VAL A 92 7.80 22.05 -0.06
CA VAL A 92 6.93 21.41 -1.06
C VAL A 92 5.48 21.40 -0.62
N ASP A 93 4.58 21.35 -1.59
CA ASP A 93 3.15 21.16 -1.39
C ASP A 93 2.69 19.79 -1.90
N THR A 94 1.41 19.46 -1.72
CA THR A 94 0.85 18.20 -2.21
C THR A 94 0.83 18.14 -3.74
N ALA A 95 0.72 19.29 -4.44
CA ALA A 95 0.74 19.33 -5.90
C ALA A 95 2.08 18.83 -6.46
N TRP A 96 3.21 19.25 -5.87
CA TRP A 96 4.53 18.77 -6.23
C TRP A 96 4.69 17.27 -5.97
N ILE A 97 4.23 16.80 -4.81
CA ILE A 97 4.29 15.37 -4.44
C ILE A 97 3.46 14.52 -5.42
N THR A 98 2.24 14.96 -5.73
CA THR A 98 1.37 14.30 -6.71
C THR A 98 1.97 14.33 -8.10
N ALA A 99 2.59 15.42 -8.52
CA ALA A 99 3.28 15.50 -9.81
C ALA A 99 4.41 14.46 -9.92
N ILE A 100 5.12 14.17 -8.83
CA ILE A 100 6.15 13.11 -8.82
C ILE A 100 5.53 11.73 -8.79
N ALA A 101 4.44 11.52 -8.05
CA ALA A 101 3.85 10.19 -7.93
C ALA A 101 3.02 9.78 -9.16
N ASN A 102 2.21 10.69 -9.71
CA ASN A 102 1.21 10.42 -10.73
C ASN A 102 1.70 10.81 -12.13
N PRO A 103 1.79 9.87 -13.09
CA PRO A 103 2.21 10.16 -14.46
C PRO A 103 1.15 10.91 -15.31
N ALA A 104 -0.11 10.97 -14.88
CA ALA A 104 -1.23 11.46 -15.70
C ALA A 104 -1.01 12.89 -16.27
N ASP A 105 -0.33 13.75 -15.51
CA ASP A 105 -0.08 15.14 -15.87
C ASP A 105 1.39 15.43 -16.23
N ASP A 106 2.14 14.42 -16.64
CA ASP A 106 3.58 14.57 -16.80
C ASP A 106 3.99 15.65 -17.80
N LEU A 107 3.23 15.76 -18.89
CA LEU A 107 3.47 16.75 -19.94
C LEU A 107 3.13 18.19 -19.52
N ARG A 108 2.29 18.37 -18.48
CA ARG A 108 1.90 19.70 -17.97
C ARG A 108 2.94 20.29 -17.02
N ALA A 109 3.77 19.46 -16.40
CA ALA A 109 4.80 19.86 -15.44
C ALA A 109 6.17 19.26 -15.81
N PRO A 110 6.88 19.80 -16.82
CA PRO A 110 8.05 19.14 -17.40
C PRO A 110 9.27 19.07 -16.47
N MET A 111 9.40 20.00 -15.52
CA MET A 111 10.57 20.09 -14.63
C MET A 111 10.22 19.67 -13.20
N LYS A 112 10.48 18.41 -12.83
CA LYS A 112 10.17 17.84 -11.51
C LYS A 112 11.41 17.55 -10.63
N GLY A 113 12.60 17.90 -11.09
CA GLY A 113 13.88 17.63 -10.41
C GLY A 113 14.79 18.86 -10.29
N PRO A 114 15.99 18.72 -9.72
CA PRO A 114 16.64 17.46 -9.33
C PRO A 114 16.01 16.79 -8.09
N LEU A 115 15.93 15.46 -8.12
CA LEU A 115 15.40 14.64 -7.02
C LEU A 115 16.56 14.07 -6.18
N GLN A 116 16.53 14.31 -4.87
CA GLN A 116 17.53 13.79 -3.95
C GLN A 116 17.14 12.38 -3.49
N CYS A 117 17.71 11.36 -4.12
CA CYS A 117 17.41 9.97 -3.80
C CYS A 117 18.36 9.42 -2.73
N GLN A 118 17.81 8.79 -1.69
CA GLN A 118 18.57 8.13 -0.63
C GLN A 118 19.29 6.91 -1.16
N ARG A 119 20.60 6.83 -0.90
CA ARG A 119 21.46 5.72 -1.35
C ARG A 119 21.58 4.59 -0.33
N ASN A 120 21.56 4.94 0.95
CA ASN A 120 21.86 4.04 2.06
C ASN A 120 20.66 3.92 3.01
N GLY A 121 20.80 3.07 4.02
CA GLY A 121 19.78 2.82 5.04
C GLY A 121 18.79 1.73 4.63
N ASP A 122 17.97 1.31 5.60
CA ASP A 122 17.04 0.21 5.43
C ASP A 122 15.78 0.62 4.65
N ALA A 123 15.53 -0.08 3.54
CA ALA A 123 14.38 0.12 2.66
C ALA A 123 13.19 -0.80 2.99
N THR A 124 13.28 -1.65 4.02
CA THR A 124 12.28 -2.69 4.35
C THR A 124 10.88 -2.12 4.53
N ALA A 125 10.70 -1.09 5.37
CA ALA A 125 9.41 -0.44 5.59
C ALA A 125 8.91 0.30 4.34
N HIS A 126 9.81 0.92 3.56
CA HIS A 126 9.48 1.62 2.32
C HIS A 126 8.93 0.65 1.24
N ARG A 127 9.54 -0.54 1.11
CA ARG A 127 9.04 -1.59 0.20
C ARG A 127 7.70 -2.14 0.66
N ALA A 128 7.53 -2.37 1.96
CA ALA A 128 6.26 -2.82 2.53
C ALA A 128 5.15 -1.79 2.27
N ALA A 129 5.44 -0.50 2.41
CA ALA A 129 4.50 0.58 2.12
C ALA A 129 4.02 0.55 0.66
N ILE A 130 4.93 0.41 -0.31
CA ILE A 130 4.56 0.30 -1.73
C ILE A 130 3.73 -0.95 -2.01
N LYS A 131 4.07 -2.10 -1.41
CA LYS A 131 3.29 -3.34 -1.55
C LYS A 131 1.89 -3.18 -0.96
N LEU A 132 1.76 -2.58 0.22
CA LEU A 132 0.47 -2.36 0.87
C LEU A 132 -0.41 -1.41 0.04
N ILE A 133 0.13 -0.30 -0.45
CA ILE A 133 -0.58 0.64 -1.34
C ILE A 133 -1.05 -0.04 -2.63
N LYS A 134 -0.19 -0.87 -3.25
CA LYS A 134 -0.57 -1.67 -4.42
C LYS A 134 -1.71 -2.64 -4.10
N SER A 135 -1.65 -3.32 -2.95
CA SER A 135 -2.75 -4.19 -2.51
C SER A 135 -4.06 -3.43 -2.24
N ALA A 136 -3.96 -2.15 -1.86
CA ALA A 136 -5.10 -1.25 -1.72
C ALA A 136 -5.62 -0.71 -3.07
N ARG A 137 -4.93 -0.97 -4.18
CA ARG A 137 -5.24 -0.47 -5.54
C ARG A 137 -5.18 1.05 -5.66
N LEU A 138 -4.32 1.66 -4.87
CA LEU A 138 -4.03 3.09 -4.94
C LEU A 138 -2.79 3.32 -5.80
N LEU A 139 -2.60 4.57 -6.24
CA LEU A 139 -1.41 5.07 -6.92
C LEU A 139 -0.17 4.58 -6.15
N PRO A 140 0.75 3.84 -6.78
CA PRO A 140 1.81 3.12 -6.08
C PRO A 140 2.96 4.05 -5.68
N ALA A 141 2.67 4.95 -4.75
CA ALA A 141 3.58 5.91 -4.15
C ALA A 141 3.15 6.18 -2.70
N ALA A 142 4.12 6.28 -1.80
CA ALA A 142 3.91 6.50 -0.38
C ALA A 142 4.70 7.69 0.13
N LEU A 143 4.19 8.38 1.15
CA LEU A 143 5.04 9.19 2.03
C LEU A 143 5.29 8.39 3.30
N VAL A 144 6.56 8.12 3.60
CA VAL A 144 6.99 7.32 4.77
C VAL A 144 7.76 8.23 5.72
N VAL A 145 7.36 8.24 6.99
CA VAL A 145 7.89 9.17 7.99
C VAL A 145 8.31 8.38 9.24
N PRO A 146 9.56 8.51 9.71
CA PRO A 146 10.00 7.88 10.95
C PRO A 146 9.18 8.39 12.16
N VAL A 147 8.85 7.47 13.06
CA VAL A 147 8.21 7.77 14.35
C VAL A 147 8.92 7.04 15.50
N SER A 148 8.80 7.58 16.71
CA SER A 148 9.26 6.92 17.93
C SER A 148 8.12 6.12 18.53
N GLY A 149 8.36 4.86 18.89
CA GLY A 149 7.39 4.01 19.60
C GLY A 149 6.11 3.73 18.79
N ALA A 150 6.15 2.72 17.91
CA ALA A 150 5.05 2.41 16.98
C ALA A 150 3.70 2.23 17.69
N ALA A 151 3.67 1.41 18.75
CA ALA A 151 2.46 1.09 19.48
C ALA A 151 1.86 2.29 20.22
N GLU A 152 2.71 3.10 20.89
CA GLU A 152 2.27 4.31 21.58
C GLU A 152 1.76 5.36 20.59
N PHE A 153 2.47 5.56 19.48
CA PHE A 153 2.07 6.49 18.43
C PHE A 153 0.73 6.08 17.81
N ALA A 154 0.56 4.81 17.48
CA ALA A 154 -0.68 4.29 16.93
C ALA A 154 -1.85 4.42 17.91
N THR A 155 -1.64 4.06 19.18
CA THR A 155 -2.69 4.14 20.21
C THR A 155 -3.12 5.57 20.46
N THR A 156 -2.16 6.49 20.63
CA THR A 156 -2.42 7.92 20.88
C THR A 156 -3.24 8.55 19.76
N ASN A 157 -3.04 8.11 18.51
CA ASN A 157 -3.69 8.66 17.34
C ASN A 157 -4.82 7.77 16.79
N ALA A 158 -5.18 6.69 17.49
CA ALA A 158 -6.17 5.69 17.06
C ALA A 158 -5.93 5.17 15.62
N LEU A 159 -4.68 4.86 15.29
CA LEU A 159 -4.27 4.39 13.96
C LEU A 159 -4.13 2.87 13.92
N THR A 160 -4.35 2.31 12.73
CA THR A 160 -4.01 0.92 12.45
C THR A 160 -2.50 0.72 12.57
N LEU A 161 -2.11 -0.22 13.44
CA LEU A 161 -0.74 -0.67 13.67
C LEU A 161 -0.55 -2.03 13.02
N LEU A 162 0.47 -2.18 12.18
CA LEU A 162 0.84 -3.45 11.58
C LEU A 162 2.26 -3.84 11.97
N ASP A 163 2.46 -5.09 12.37
CA ASP A 163 3.82 -5.66 12.44
C ASP A 163 4.40 -5.78 11.04
N LEU A 164 5.59 -5.22 10.83
CA LEU A 164 6.22 -5.13 9.52
C LEU A 164 6.59 -6.50 8.95
N ALA A 165 7.10 -7.41 9.78
CA ALA A 165 7.54 -8.73 9.32
C ALA A 165 6.34 -9.62 8.92
N ALA A 166 5.29 -9.62 9.73
CA ALA A 166 4.02 -10.28 9.44
C ALA A 166 3.37 -9.68 8.18
N THR A 167 3.35 -8.35 8.07
CA THR A 167 2.85 -7.64 6.88
C THR A 167 3.56 -8.09 5.61
N GLN A 168 4.89 -8.16 5.64
CA GLN A 168 5.66 -8.58 4.47
C GLN A 168 5.37 -10.04 4.08
N THR A 169 5.23 -10.91 5.07
CA THR A 169 4.91 -12.32 4.85
C THR A 169 3.54 -12.47 4.17
N HIS A 170 2.51 -11.82 4.70
CA HIS A 170 1.17 -11.89 4.14
C HIS A 170 1.03 -11.17 2.79
N LEU A 171 1.72 -10.04 2.57
CA LEU A 171 1.71 -9.37 1.27
C LEU A 171 2.50 -10.12 0.18
N ALA A 172 3.37 -11.06 0.57
CA ALA A 172 4.07 -11.93 -0.38
C ALA A 172 3.26 -13.20 -0.71
N ALA A 173 2.35 -13.61 0.17
CA ALA A 173 1.47 -14.72 -0.06
C ALA A 173 0.38 -14.34 -1.08
N LEU A 174 0.11 -15.24 -2.03
CA LEU A 174 -1.09 -15.16 -2.84
C LEU A 174 -2.27 -15.54 -1.95
N SER A 175 -3.27 -14.67 -1.86
CA SER A 175 -4.52 -14.98 -1.16
C SER A 175 -5.18 -16.19 -1.85
N PRO A 176 -5.46 -17.29 -1.13
CA PRO A 176 -6.11 -18.45 -1.72
C PRO A 176 -7.50 -18.02 -2.22
N LEU A 177 -7.80 -18.41 -3.47
CA LEU A 177 -9.10 -18.16 -4.09
C LEU A 177 -10.02 -19.33 -3.79
N HIS A 178 -11.07 -19.07 -2.99
CA HIS A 178 -12.08 -20.09 -2.73
C HIS A 178 -13.22 -19.99 -3.74
N PRO A 179 -13.64 -21.10 -4.37
CA PRO A 179 -14.85 -21.12 -5.16
C PRO A 179 -16.05 -20.93 -4.23
N VAL A 180 -16.76 -19.81 -4.37
CA VAL A 180 -17.89 -19.48 -3.48
C VAL A 180 -19.20 -19.95 -4.09
N ILE A 181 -19.44 -19.59 -5.35
CA ILE A 181 -20.69 -19.87 -6.07
C ILE A 181 -20.35 -20.20 -7.53
N HIS A 182 -21.08 -21.15 -8.13
CA HIS A 182 -21.22 -21.25 -9.57
C HIS A 182 -22.70 -21.10 -9.96
N ALA A 183 -22.97 -20.43 -11.09
CA ALA A 183 -24.32 -20.24 -11.61
C ALA A 183 -24.35 -20.45 -13.14
N ALA A 184 -25.46 -20.97 -13.66
CA ALA A 184 -25.67 -21.02 -15.10
C ALA A 184 -25.76 -19.59 -15.67
N LEU A 185 -24.97 -19.29 -16.69
CA LEU A 185 -24.94 -18.00 -17.36
C LEU A 185 -25.12 -18.19 -18.88
N PRO A 186 -26.37 -18.19 -19.37
CA PRO A 186 -26.63 -18.15 -20.80
C PRO A 186 -26.06 -16.86 -21.41
N THR A 187 -25.36 -16.99 -22.53
CA THR A 187 -24.78 -15.86 -23.28
C THR A 187 -25.20 -15.95 -24.74
N THR A 188 -25.07 -14.86 -25.49
CA THR A 188 -25.39 -14.85 -26.94
C THR A 188 -24.56 -15.84 -27.75
N VAL A 189 -23.42 -16.30 -27.23
CA VAL A 189 -22.50 -17.24 -27.88
C VAL A 189 -22.68 -18.69 -27.43
N SER A 190 -23.38 -18.95 -26.31
CA SER A 190 -23.63 -20.30 -25.80
C SER A 190 -24.70 -20.32 -24.71
N ASP A 191 -25.63 -21.28 -24.82
CA ASP A 191 -26.67 -21.55 -23.83
C ASP A 191 -26.18 -22.36 -22.62
N VAL A 192 -24.96 -22.91 -22.68
CA VAL A 192 -24.40 -23.82 -21.66
C VAL A 192 -23.25 -23.18 -20.88
N GLY A 193 -23.27 -21.85 -20.71
CA GLY A 193 -22.24 -21.12 -19.96
C GLY A 193 -22.39 -21.28 -18.44
N ARG A 194 -21.27 -21.21 -17.71
CA ARG A 194 -21.23 -21.12 -16.24
C ARG A 194 -20.40 -19.94 -15.78
N LEU A 195 -20.89 -19.23 -14.78
CA LEU A 195 -20.15 -18.21 -14.06
C LEU A 195 -19.62 -18.81 -12.76
N HIS A 196 -18.32 -18.72 -12.53
CA HIS A 196 -17.66 -19.06 -11.28
C HIS A 196 -17.23 -17.80 -10.57
N VAL A 197 -17.57 -17.68 -9.28
CA VAL A 197 -17.17 -16.57 -8.42
C VAL A 197 -16.18 -17.09 -7.39
N PHE A 198 -14.99 -16.52 -7.38
CA PHE A 198 -13.93 -16.81 -6.43
C PHE A 198 -13.75 -15.63 -5.48
N ARG A 199 -13.79 -15.87 -4.17
CA ARG A 199 -13.55 -14.82 -3.17
C ARG A 199 -12.20 -15.05 -2.50
N PRO A 200 -11.31 -14.04 -2.50
CA PRO A 200 -10.10 -14.05 -1.70
C PRO A 200 -10.43 -14.00 -0.19
N GLU A 201 -9.70 -14.74 0.64
CA GLU A 201 -9.86 -14.67 2.11
C GLU A 201 -9.48 -13.29 2.68
N ASP A 202 -8.61 -12.57 1.99
CA ASP A 202 -8.16 -11.24 2.41
C ASP A 202 -9.16 -10.12 2.15
N GLY A 203 -10.40 -10.44 1.78
CA GLY A 203 -11.40 -9.41 1.44
C GLY A 203 -10.95 -8.56 0.24
N GLY A 204 -10.08 -9.11 -0.61
CA GLY A 204 -9.78 -8.60 -1.94
C GLY A 204 -11.01 -8.69 -2.85
N GLU A 205 -10.87 -8.22 -4.09
CA GLU A 205 -11.98 -8.29 -5.03
C GLU A 205 -12.34 -9.73 -5.40
N GLU A 206 -13.63 -9.95 -5.65
CA GLU A 206 -14.11 -11.20 -6.18
C GLU A 206 -13.65 -11.37 -7.63
N HIS A 207 -13.15 -12.56 -7.94
CA HIS A 207 -12.71 -12.93 -9.28
C HIS A 207 -13.81 -13.75 -9.96
N TYR A 208 -14.12 -13.37 -11.20
CA TYR A 208 -15.18 -14.01 -11.98
C TYR A 208 -14.56 -14.75 -13.16
N ALA A 209 -14.89 -16.02 -13.33
CA ALA A 209 -14.52 -16.81 -14.50
C ALA A 209 -15.77 -17.28 -15.25
N ILE A 210 -15.80 -17.07 -16.56
CA ILE A 210 -16.87 -17.56 -17.43
C ILE A 210 -16.36 -18.80 -18.16
N GLU A 211 -16.99 -19.93 -17.89
CA GLU A 211 -16.79 -21.19 -18.60
C GLU A 211 -17.82 -21.30 -19.72
N ILE A 212 -17.36 -21.65 -20.92
CA ILE A 212 -18.23 -21.92 -22.08
C ILE A 212 -17.95 -23.34 -22.53
N GLY A 213 -18.97 -24.21 -22.46
CA GLY A 213 -18.83 -25.62 -22.81
C GLY A 213 -18.70 -26.50 -21.57
N ASN A 214 -17.76 -27.46 -21.62
CA ASN A 214 -17.47 -28.45 -20.58
C ASN A 214 -15.96 -28.69 -20.47
#